data_AF-A0ABD1BKX3-F1
#
_entry.id   AF-A0ABD1BKX3-F1
#
_cell.length_a   1.000
_cell.length_b   1.000
_cell.length_c   1.000
_cell.angle_alpha   90.00
_cell.angle_beta   90.00
_cell.angle_gamma   90.00
#
_symmetry.space_group_name_H-M   'P 1'
#
loop_
_entity.id
_entity.type
_entity.pdbx_description
1 polymer ?
#
loop_
_entity_poly.entity_id
_entity_poly.type
_entity_poly.pdbx_seq_one_letter_code
_entity_poly.pdbx_strand_id
1 'polypeptide(L)'
;MSRPIDVGTNRRLYEIAVNVTKSTKIPISFLNITTMSEYRKDAHTTFYGSRNGKLITPEEKSDPRTFADCYHWCLPGLPDTWNELLSLYIIYKS
;
A
#
# COMPACT_ATOMS: atom_id res chain seq x y z
N MET A 1 -10.99 -0.28 22.57
CA MET A 1 -10.40 -0.60 21.26
C MET A 1 -10.35 0.68 20.46
N SER A 2 -9.17 1.11 19.99
CA SER A 2 -9.02 2.32 19.17
C SER A 2 -9.75 2.14 17.84
N ARG A 3 -10.41 3.18 17.35
CA ARG A 3 -11.00 3.17 16.00
C ARG A 3 -9.88 2.98 14.97
N PRO A 4 -10.09 2.18 13.91
CA PRO A 4 -9.17 2.14 12.78
C PRO A 4 -8.94 3.55 12.24
N ILE A 5 -7.72 3.82 11.78
CA ILE A 5 -7.42 5.05 11.05
C ILE A 5 -8.31 5.10 9.80
N ASP A 6 -8.97 6.23 9.57
CA ASP A 6 -9.76 6.47 8.36
C ASP A 6 -8.98 7.40 7.42
N VAL A 7 -8.42 6.79 6.37
CA VAL A 7 -7.74 7.48 5.27
C VAL A 7 -8.50 7.32 3.95
N GLY A 8 -9.80 7.00 4.01
CA GLY A 8 -10.65 6.85 2.82
C GLY A 8 -10.54 5.50 2.12
N THR A 9 -9.90 4.50 2.74
CA THR A 9 -9.84 3.14 2.20
C THR A 9 -11.24 2.51 2.14
N ASN A 10 -11.63 2.02 0.96
CA ASN A 10 -12.93 1.38 0.77
C ASN A 10 -12.95 -0.04 1.40
N ARG A 11 -13.39 -0.12 2.66
CA ARG A 11 -13.48 -1.38 3.41
C ARG A 11 -14.46 -2.39 2.83
N ARG A 12 -15.48 -1.93 2.09
CA ARG A 12 -16.42 -2.83 1.40
C ARG A 12 -15.72 -3.64 0.32
N LEU A 13 -14.83 -3.02 -0.47
CA LEU A 13 -14.06 -3.73 -1.49
C LEU A 13 -13.06 -4.72 -0.87
N TYR A 14 -12.44 -4.32 0.25
CA TYR A 14 -11.58 -5.22 1.02
C TYR A 14 -12.33 -6.47 1.48
N GLU A 15 -13.51 -6.32 2.07
CA GLU A 15 -14.35 -7.44 2.53
C GLU A 15 -14.77 -8.36 1.37
N ILE A 16 -15.15 -7.77 0.23
CA ILE A 16 -15.48 -8.53 -0.98
C ILE A 16 -14.27 -9.36 -1.43
N ALA A 17 -13.08 -8.75 -1.49
CA ALA A 17 -11.86 -9.46 -1.89
C ALA A 17 -11.53 -10.61 -0.94
N VAL A 18 -11.57 -10.38 0.37
CA VAL A 18 -11.37 -11.42 1.39
C VAL A 18 -12.39 -12.55 1.24
N ASN A 19 -13.67 -12.23 1.04
CA ASN A 19 -14.72 -13.25 0.92
C ASN A 19 -14.58 -14.08 -0.36
N VAL A 20 -14.26 -13.44 -1.49
CA VAL A 20 -14.05 -14.15 -2.75
C VAL A 20 -12.90 -15.14 -2.63
N THR A 21 -11.76 -14.77 -2.02
CA THR A 21 -10.63 -15.69 -1.83
C THR A 21 -10.96 -16.94 -0.99
N LYS A 22 -11.97 -16.88 -0.13
CA LYS A 22 -12.45 -18.02 0.66
C LYS A 22 -13.41 -18.94 -0.10
N SER A 23 -14.02 -18.43 -1.18
CA SER A 23 -15.04 -19.15 -1.97
C SER A 23 -14.49 -19.86 -3.21
N THR A 24 -13.20 -19.68 -3.53
CA THR A 24 -12.59 -20.28 -4.71
C THR A 24 -12.28 -21.77 -4.49
N LYS A 25 -12.42 -22.58 -5.55
CA LYS A 25 -12.01 -24.00 -5.54
C LYS A 25 -10.49 -24.15 -5.34
N ILE A 26 -9.72 -23.21 -5.86
CA ILE A 26 -8.27 -23.14 -5.67
C ILE A 26 -8.02 -22.39 -4.36
N PRO A 27 -7.24 -22.94 -3.41
CA PRO A 27 -6.97 -22.27 -2.15
C PRO A 27 -6.12 -21.02 -2.37
N ILE A 28 -6.66 -19.86 -2.01
CA ILE A 28 -5.98 -18.56 -2.07
C ILE A 28 -5.72 -18.09 -0.64
N SER A 29 -4.48 -17.69 -0.34
CA SER A 29 -4.14 -17.04 0.93
C SER A 29 -4.10 -15.53 0.71
N PHE A 30 -4.94 -14.82 1.47
CA PHE A 30 -5.06 -13.37 1.36
C PHE A 30 -4.00 -12.68 2.21
N LEU A 31 -3.12 -11.90 1.58
CA LEU A 31 -2.10 -11.12 2.28
C LEU A 31 -2.72 -9.83 2.84
N ASN A 32 -3.05 -9.82 4.13
CA ASN A 32 -3.72 -8.69 4.77
C ASN A 32 -2.75 -7.56 5.14
N ILE A 33 -2.46 -6.68 4.17
CA ILE A 33 -1.54 -5.55 4.34
C ILE A 33 -2.25 -4.21 4.62
N THR A 34 -3.58 -4.14 4.52
CA THR A 34 -4.31 -2.87 4.44
C THR A 34 -4.14 -2.01 5.68
N THR A 35 -4.59 -2.47 6.85
CA THR A 35 -4.58 -1.64 8.07
C THR A 35 -3.16 -1.30 8.52
N MET A 36 -2.18 -2.20 8.35
CA MET A 36 -0.80 -1.87 8.68
C MET A 36 -0.20 -0.81 7.76
N SER A 37 -0.62 -0.78 6.48
CA SER A 37 -0.18 0.20 5.50
C SER A 37 -0.76 1.59 5.76
N GLU A 38 -1.99 1.68 6.29
CA GLU A 38 -2.63 2.96 6.63
C GLU A 38 -1.88 3.75 7.71
N TYR A 39 -1.10 3.08 8.57
CA TYR A 39 -0.24 3.76 9.54
C TYR A 39 0.98 4.45 8.90
N ARG A 40 1.33 4.10 7.66
CA ARG A 40 2.60 4.46 7.02
C ARG A 40 2.51 5.66 6.09
N LYS A 41 1.84 6.72 6.54
CA LYS A 41 1.77 8.02 5.83
C LYS A 41 3.14 8.63 5.51
N ASP A 42 4.19 8.20 6.20
CA ASP A 42 5.59 8.60 6.04
C ASP A 42 6.29 7.91 4.85
N ALA A 43 5.77 6.80 4.35
CA ALA A 43 6.47 5.95 3.38
C ALA A 43 6.19 6.32 1.91
N HIS A 44 5.35 7.32 1.65
CA HIS A 44 4.99 7.72 0.29
C HIS A 44 6.10 8.47 -0.44
N THR A 45 6.11 8.39 -1.78
CA THR A 45 7.08 9.10 -2.62
C THR A 45 6.95 10.61 -2.52
N THR A 46 5.76 11.15 -2.26
CA THR A 46 5.51 12.59 -2.21
C THR A 46 6.01 13.25 -3.51
N PHE A 47 7.15 13.97 -3.48
CA PHE A 47 7.73 14.62 -4.64
C PHE A 47 8.94 13.90 -5.24
N TYR A 48 9.36 12.80 -4.63
CA TYR A 48 10.58 12.06 -4.98
C TYR A 48 10.31 10.95 -6.00
N GLY A 49 9.22 11.08 -6.75
CA GLY A 49 8.87 10.23 -7.87
C GLY A 49 9.13 10.89 -9.23
N SER A 50 8.42 10.39 -10.25
CA SER A 50 8.43 10.98 -11.59
C SER A 50 7.02 11.20 -12.09
N ARG A 51 6.80 12.25 -12.86
CA ARG A 51 5.55 12.55 -13.56
C ARG A 51 5.85 12.61 -15.05
N ASN A 52 5.13 11.83 -15.84
CA ASN A 52 5.37 11.68 -17.29
C ASN A 52 6.85 11.36 -17.63
N GLY A 53 7.49 10.52 -16.81
CA GLY A 53 8.88 10.10 -17.00
C GLY A 53 9.95 11.14 -16.63
N LYS A 54 9.57 12.26 -16.01
CA LYS A 54 10.50 13.32 -15.56
C LYS A 54 10.41 13.51 -14.05
N LEU A 55 11.54 13.89 -13.44
CA LEU A 55 11.58 14.25 -12.02
C LEU A 55 10.77 15.52 -11.77
N ILE A 56 10.11 15.58 -10.61
CA ILE A 56 9.34 16.75 -10.16
C ILE A 56 10.29 17.94 -9.97
N THR A 57 9.97 19.09 -10.57
CA THR A 57 10.80 20.30 -10.50
C THR A 57 10.68 21.00 -9.14
N PRO A 58 11.63 21.87 -8.74
CA PRO A 58 11.51 22.65 -7.50
C PRO A 58 10.23 23.49 -7.41
N GLU A 59 9.76 24.04 -8.54
CA GLU A 59 8.53 24.81 -8.62
C GLU A 59 7.30 23.92 -8.36
N GLU A 60 7.27 22.72 -8.93
CA GLU A 60 6.20 21.74 -8.69
C GLU A 60 6.18 21.27 -7.22
N LYS A 61 7.35 21.13 -6.59
CA LYS A 61 7.45 20.80 -5.15
C LYS A 61 6.82 21.86 -4.23
N SER A 62 6.66 23.09 -4.72
CA SER A 62 6.02 24.16 -3.95
C SER A 62 4.49 23.98 -3.82
N ASP A 63 3.87 23.12 -4.63
CA ASP A 63 2.45 22.79 -4.58
C ASP A 63 2.18 21.29 -4.29
N PRO A 64 2.26 20.86 -3.01
CA PRO A 64 1.94 19.49 -2.61
C PRO A 64 0.55 19.03 -3.00
N ARG A 65 -0.44 19.92 -3.08
CA ARG A 65 -1.82 19.51 -3.36
C ARG A 65 -1.98 18.98 -4.78
N THR A 66 -1.16 19.48 -5.70
CA THR A 66 -1.21 19.12 -7.12
C THR A 66 -0.14 18.11 -7.52
N PHE A 67 1.01 18.10 -6.84
CA PHE A 67 2.20 17.34 -7.26
C PHE A 67 2.67 16.26 -6.29
N ALA A 68 2.14 16.19 -5.06
CA ALA A 68 2.49 15.09 -4.17
C ALA A 68 1.79 13.79 -4.58
N ASP A 69 2.59 12.73 -4.74
CA ASP A 69 2.10 11.38 -4.92
C ASP A 69 1.95 10.70 -3.55
N CYS A 70 0.69 10.56 -3.12
CA CYS A 70 0.30 9.88 -1.88
C CYS A 70 -0.24 8.46 -2.13
N TYR A 71 0.06 7.87 -3.30
CA TYR A 71 -0.37 6.52 -3.67
C TYR A 71 0.80 5.54 -3.73
N HIS A 72 1.93 5.98 -4.29
CA HIS A 72 3.12 5.16 -4.41
C HIS A 72 4.04 5.28 -3.20
N TRP A 73 4.98 4.34 -3.08
CA TRP A 73 5.85 4.18 -1.92
C TRP A 73 7.31 4.35 -2.32
N CYS A 74 8.11 4.95 -1.44
CA CYS A 74 9.57 4.93 -1.56
C CYS A 74 10.12 3.50 -1.44
N LEU A 75 11.28 3.27 -2.06
CA LEU A 75 12.10 2.07 -1.85
C LEU A 75 13.52 2.48 -1.42
N PRO A 76 14.09 1.86 -0.36
CA PRO A 76 13.45 0.88 0.53
C PRO A 76 12.28 1.48 1.33
N GLY A 77 11.28 0.69 1.68
CA GLY A 77 10.05 1.19 2.31
C GLY A 77 8.97 0.16 2.60
N LEU A 78 7.72 0.61 2.72
CA LEU A 78 6.58 -0.23 3.07
C LEU A 78 6.41 -1.49 2.19
N PRO A 79 6.62 -1.44 0.85
CA PRO A 79 6.52 -2.64 0.03
C PRO A 79 7.49 -3.76 0.42
N ASP A 80 8.63 -3.43 1.06
CA ASP A 80 9.57 -4.43 1.54
C ASP A 80 8.94 -5.28 2.65
N THR A 81 8.18 -4.67 3.56
CA THR A 81 7.43 -5.40 4.60
C THR A 81 6.34 -6.30 4.00
N TRP A 82 5.70 -5.89 2.89
CA TRP A 82 4.76 -6.76 2.20
C TRP A 82 5.46 -8.01 1.63
N ASN A 83 6.65 -7.82 1.06
CA ASN A 83 7.48 -8.90 0.56
C ASN A 83 7.97 -9.82 1.68
N GLU A 84 8.35 -9.27 2.84
CA GLU A 84 8.72 -10.07 4.02
C GLU A 84 7.57 -11.00 4.45
N LEU A 85 6.33 -10.49 4.53
CA LEU A 85 5.17 -11.31 4.87
C LEU A 85 4.92 -12.43 3.83
N LEU A 86 5.10 -12.12 2.54
CA LEU A 86 5.01 -13.12 1.48
C LEU A 86 6.12 -14.16 1.59
N SER A 87 7.36 -13.74 1.81
CA SER A 87 8.52 -14.63 1.97
C SER A 87 8.34 -15.55 3.16
N LEU A 88 7.89 -15.05 4.30
CA LEU A 88 7.55 -15.86 5.48
C LEU A 88 6.49 -16.90 5.12
N TYR A 89 5.40 -16.49 4.46
CA TYR A 89 4.36 -17.42 4.04
C TYR A 89 4.89 -18.53 3.12
N ILE A 90 5.77 -18.21 2.16
CA ILE A 90 6.37 -19.21 1.27
C ILE A 90 7.28 -20.16 2.05
N ILE A 91 8.17 -19.64 2.90
CA ILE A 91 9.14 -20.43 3.65
C ILE A 91 8.46 -21.36 4.65
N TYR A 92 7.43 -20.89 5.36
CA TYR A 92 6.75 -21.67 6.40
C TYR A 92 5.60 -22.56 5.89
N LYS A 93 5.14 -22.38 4.64
CA LYS A 93 4.14 -23.24 4.00
C LYS A 93 4.77 -24.30 3.08
N SER A 94 6.08 -24.21 2.83
CA SER A 94 6.87 -25.23 2.13
C SER A 94 7.08 -26.46 3.01
#